data_AF-A0A947X712-F1
#
_entry.id   AF-A0A947X712-F1
#
_cell.length_a   1.000
_cell.length_b   1.000
_cell.length_c   1.000
_cell.angle_alpha   90.00
_cell.angle_beta   90.00
_cell.angle_gamma   90.00
#
_symmetry.space_group_name_H-M   'P 1'
#
loop_
_entity.id
_entity.type
_entity.pdbx_description
1 polymer ?
#
loop_
_entity_poly.entity_id
_entity_poly.type
_entity_poly.pdbx_seq_one_letter_code
_entity_poly.pdbx_strand_id
1 'polypeptide(L)' 'MFTQLDPPIPLHVLGKGDGFALGVIDYGQEHNLLWVTAISETGEIWCAPNPEVRMQANWSMGRTANLASKASKEALA' A
#
# COMPACT_ATOMS: atom_id res chain seq x y z
N MET A 1 11.19 14.15 -3.86
CA MET A 1 10.22 14.95 -3.10
C MET A 1 9.40 14.02 -2.21
N PHE A 2 9.18 14.37 -0.95
CA PHE A 2 8.23 13.65 -0.08
C PHE A 2 6.92 14.44 -0.02
N THR A 3 5.81 13.76 -0.30
CA THR A 3 4.46 14.30 -0.18
C THR A 3 3.74 13.55 0.92
N GLN A 4 3.38 14.24 2.00
CA GLN A 4 2.55 13.67 3.06
C GLN A 4 1.12 13.47 2.55
N LEU A 5 0.49 12.37 2.95
CA LEU A 5 -0.93 12.11 2.73
C LEU A 5 -1.69 12.43 4.02
N ASP A 6 -2.73 13.25 3.89
CA ASP A 6 -3.61 13.63 4.99
C ASP A 6 -5.06 13.70 4.46
N PRO A 7 -5.92 12.69 4.76
CA PRO A 7 -5.69 11.58 5.68
C PRO A 7 -4.82 10.45 5.09
N PRO A 8 -4.24 9.58 5.94
CA PRO A 8 -3.58 8.35 5.49
C PRO A 8 -4.50 7.45 4.66
N ILE A 9 -3.97 6.83 3.61
CA ILE A 9 -4.75 6.04 2.64
C ILE A 9 -4.60 4.54 2.96
N PRO A 10 -5.71 3.79 3.16
CA PRO A 10 -5.65 2.34 3.33
C PRO A 10 -5.16 1.64 2.07
N LEU A 11 -4.10 0.85 2.20
CA LEU A 11 -3.54 0.06 1.11
C LEU A 11 -3.08 -1.32 1.58
N HIS A 12 -2.76 -2.18 0.62
CA HIS A 12 -2.13 -3.47 0.85
C HIS A 12 -0.77 -3.48 0.15
N VAL A 13 0.29 -3.76 0.89
CA VAL A 13 1.62 -3.99 0.34
C VAL A 13 1.79 -5.48 0.11
N LEU A 14 2.08 -5.87 -1.14
CA LEU A 14 2.27 -7.28 -1.50
C LEU A 14 3.40 -7.90 -0.65
N GLY A 15 3.16 -9.07 -0.08
CA GLY A 15 4.13 -9.76 0.78
C GLY A 15 4.39 -9.09 2.15
N LYS A 16 3.65 -8.03 2.52
CA LYS A 16 3.74 -7.40 3.85
C LYS A 16 2.41 -7.28 4.58
N GLY A 17 1.31 -7.04 3.86
CA GLY A 17 -0.02 -6.99 4.44
C GLY A 17 -0.74 -5.66 4.27
N ASP A 18 -1.87 -5.54 4.97
CA ASP A 18 -2.69 -4.33 4.98
C ASP A 18 -2.03 -3.24 5.85
N GLY A 19 -2.19 -1.98 5.45
CA GLY A 19 -1.61 -0.84 6.15
C GLY A 19 -2.19 0.50 5.71
N PHE A 20 -1.62 1.57 6.25
CA PHE A 20 -1.99 2.95 5.92
C PHE A 20 -0.77 3.67 5.33
N ALA A 21 -0.93 4.19 4.12
CA ALA A 21 0.06 5.08 3.52
C ALA A 21 0.01 6.46 4.17
N LEU A 22 1.15 6.88 4.68
CA LEU A 22 1.38 8.17 5.33
C LEU A 22 1.92 9.21 4.34
N GLY A 23 2.51 8.77 3.23
CA GLY A 23 3.12 9.65 2.23
C GLY A 23 3.67 8.91 1.02
N VAL A 24 4.09 9.68 0.02
CA VAL A 24 4.72 9.19 -1.20
C VAL A 24 6.07 9.89 -1.40
N ILE A 25 7.10 9.13 -1.76
CA ILE A 25 8.40 9.65 -2.18
C ILE A 25 8.50 9.54 -3.70
N ASP A 26 8.72 10.67 -4.35
CA ASP A 26 9.00 10.77 -5.77
C ASP A 26 10.49 11.05 -6.00
N TYR A 27 11.20 10.12 -6.64
CA TYR A 27 12.61 10.27 -7.04
C TYR A 27 12.78 10.71 -8.50
N GLY A 28 11.69 10.96 -9.24
CA GLY A 28 11.70 11.35 -10.64
C GLY A 28 11.53 10.18 -11.62
N GLN A 29 11.80 10.46 -12.89
CA GLN A 29 11.34 9.67 -14.04
C GLN A 29 11.89 8.23 -14.10
N GLU A 30 13.06 7.97 -13.50
CA GLU A 30 13.73 6.65 -13.54
C GLU A 30 13.42 5.77 -12.31
N HIS A 31 12.50 6.20 -11.46
CA HIS A 31 12.16 5.51 -10.22
C HIS A 31 10.65 5.33 -10.06
N ASN A 32 10.26 4.23 -9.42
CA ASN A 32 8.90 4.09 -8.95
C ASN A 32 8.59 5.15 -7.89
N LEU A 33 7.36 5.65 -7.89
CA LEU A 33 6.81 6.30 -6.70
C LEU A 33 6.86 5.30 -5.54
N LEU A 34 7.47 5.68 -4.42
CA LEU A 34 7.52 4.85 -3.23
C LEU A 34 6.44 5.29 -2.24
N TRP A 35 5.69 4.35 -1.72
CA TRP A 35 4.62 4.55 -0.76
C TRP A 35 5.13 4.23 0.64
N VAL A 36 5.14 5.22 1.52
CA VAL A 36 5.51 5.05 2.92
C VAL A 36 4.29 4.58 3.68
N THR A 37 4.30 3.31 4.11
CA THR A 37 3.14 2.62 4.66
C THR A 37 3.48 2.03 6.02
N ALA A 38 2.63 2.31 7.01
CA ALA A 38 2.65 1.58 8.28
C ALA A 38 1.77 0.32 8.16
N ILE A 39 2.36 -0.85 8.36
CA ILE A 39 1.66 -2.15 8.31
C ILE A 39 0.85 -2.34 9.58
N SER A 40 -0.44 -2.62 9.43
CA SER A 40 -1.40 -2.63 10.55
C SER A 40 -1.12 -3.75 11.56
N GLU A 41 -0.69 -4.92 11.08
CA GLU A 41 -0.49 -6.10 11.93
C GLU A 41 0.84 -6.05 12.70
N THR A 42 1.93 -5.65 12.04
CA THR A 42 3.28 -5.69 12.62
C THR A 42 3.75 -4.35 13.19
N GLY A 43 3.13 -3.24 12.79
CA GLY A 43 3.59 -1.89 13.12
C GLY A 43 4.83 -1.43 12.36
N GLU A 44 5.38 -2.26 11.45
CA GLU A 44 6.53 -1.89 10.63
C GLU A 44 6.19 -0.78 9.64
N ILE A 45 7.17 0.08 9.36
CA ILE A 45 7.06 1.10 8.32
C ILE A 45 7.88 0.65 7.10
N TRP A 46 7.23 0.57 5.95
CA TRP A 46 7.83 0.14 4.69
C TRP A 46 7.71 1.21 3.61
N CYS A 47 8.74 1.31 2.76
CA CYS A 47 8.70 2.08 1.51
C CYS A 47 8.49 1.10 0.34
N ALA A 48 7.25 0.96 -0.13
CA ALA A 48 6.90 0.01 -1.19
C ALA A 48 6.82 0.72 -2.55
N PRO A 49 7.42 0.18 -3.63
CA PRO A 49 7.30 0.77 -4.96
C PRO A 49 5.88 0.61 -5.51
N ASN A 50 5.44 1.53 -6.37
CA ASN A 50 4.08 1.57 -6.91
C ASN A 50 3.55 0.22 -7.48
N PRO A 51 4.35 -0.62 -8.17
CA PRO A 51 3.90 -1.93 -8.63
C PRO A 51 3.53 -2.93 -7.51
N GLU A 52 3.97 -2.69 -6.28
CA GLU A 52 3.77 -3.57 -5.11
C GLU A 52 2.64 -3.12 -4.18
N VAL A 53 1.97 -1.99 -4.47
CA VAL A 53 0.85 -1.51 -3.66
C VAL A 53 -0.50 -1.75 -4.33
N ARG A 54 -1.50 -2.14 -3.55
CA ARG A 54 -2.88 -2.31 -4.00
C ARG A 54 -3.83 -1.55 -3.11
N MET A 55 -4.83 -0.91 -3.70
CA MET A 55 -5.95 -0.36 -2.93
C MET A 55 -6.70 -1.49 -2.22
N GLN A 56 -7.10 -1.25 -0.96
CA GLN A 56 -7.98 -2.18 -0.26
C GLN A 56 -9.40 -2.17 -0.84
N ALA A 57 -10.15 -3.24 -0.59
CA ALA A 57 -11.57 -3.31 -0.92
C ALA A 57 -12.36 -2.22 -0.18
N ASN A 58 -13.41 -1.69 -0.80
CA ASN A 58 -14.26 -0.67 -0.23
C ASN A 58 -15.69 -0.83 -0.77
N TRP A 59 -16.61 -1.28 0.08
CA TRP A 59 -17.98 -1.59 -0.31
C TRP A 59 -18.80 -0.34 -0.68
N SER A 60 -18.61 0.79 0.03
CA SER A 60 -19.35 2.03 -0.26
C SER A 60 -18.90 2.67 -1.57
N MET A 61 -17.66 2.38 -2.01
CA MET A 61 -17.14 2.75 -3.32
C MET A 61 -17.33 1.67 -4.39
N GLY A 62 -18.03 0.56 -4.09
CA GLY A 62 -18.20 -0.56 -5.02
C GLY A 62 -16.91 -1.28 -5.42
N ARG A 63 -15.82 -1.11 -4.66
CA ARG A 63 -14.51 -1.70 -4.94
C ARG A 63 -14.39 -3.07 -4.30
N THR A 64 -14.32 -4.09 -5.13
CA THR A 64 -14.11 -5.48 -4.69
C THR A 64 -12.63 -5.75 -4.37
N ALA A 65 -12.35 -6.87 -3.70
CA ALA A 65 -10.99 -7.28 -3.40
C ALA A 65 -10.22 -7.60 -4.69
N ASN A 66 -8.98 -7.10 -4.80
CA ASN A 66 -8.11 -7.36 -5.94
C ASN A 66 -7.51 -8.78 -5.83
N LEU A 67 -7.43 -9.51 -6.96
CA LEU A 67 -6.84 -10.84 -7.05
C LEU A 67 -5.40 -10.90 -6.54
N ALA A 68 -4.58 -9.88 -6.81
CA ALA A 68 -3.21 -9.80 -6.33
C ALA A 68 -3.13 -9.66 -4.80
N SER A 69 -4.00 -8.83 -4.21
CA SER A 69 -4.10 -8.71 -2.75
C SER A 69 -4.59 -10.01 -2.11
N LYS A 70 -5.53 -10.72 -2.76
CA LYS A 70 -6.02 -12.01 -2.28
C LYS A 70 -4.90 -13.06 -2.28
N ALA A 71 -4.19 -13.22 -3.40
CA ALA A 71 -3.07 -14.15 -3.49
C ALA A 71 -1.94 -13.82 -2.50
N SER A 72 -1.64 -12.53 -2.30
CA SER A 72 -0.66 -12.07 -1.31
C SER A 72 -1.07 -12.44 0.12
N LYS A 73 -2.35 -12.22 0.48
CA LYS A 73 -2.89 -12.62 1.79
C LYS A 73 -2.84 -14.13 2.01
N GLU A 74 -3.13 -14.92 0.99
CA GLU A 74 -3.04 -16.39 1.05
C GLU A 74 -1.59 -16.87 1.23
N ALA A 75 -0.61 -16.16 0.68
CA ALA A 75 0.81 -16.50 0.85
C ALA A 75 1.41 -16.05 2.20
N LEU A 76 0.76 -15.12 2.91
CA LEU A 76 1.17 -14.64 4.23
C LEU A 76 0.58 -15.47 5.39
N ALA A 77 -0.44 -16.30 5.12
CA ALA A 77 -1.10 -17.17 6.11
C ALA A 77 -0.38 -18.50 6.28
#